data_AF-W8YVR1-F1
#
_entry.id   AF-W8YVR1-F1
#
_cell.length_a   1.000
_cell.length_b   1.000
_cell.length_c   1.000
_cell.angle_alpha   90.00
_cell.angle_beta   90.00
_cell.angle_gamma   90.00
#
_symmetry.space_group_name_H-M   'P 1'
#
loop_
_entity.id
_entity.type
_entity.pdbx_description
1 polymer ?
#
loop_
_entity_poly.entity_id
_entity_poly.type
_entity_poly.pdbx_seq_one_letter_code
_entity_poly.pdbx_strand_id
1 'polypeptide(L)'
;MSIENLLADIYPAGEKTCRSCGCVNRAGQSFTYRIFDGDYCPDCNKELKRKEAAEKKAEIIAGDRDTECEDEITCPYCGHEFSDSFEHLNGWEEDLGNIECSDCNKTFRCTANFSVSYSTEKIEEEGEG
;
A
#
# COMPACT_ATOMS: atom_id res chain seq x y z
N MET A 1 25.18 5.17 -20.51
CA MET A 1 24.17 4.10 -20.36
C MET A 1 22.91 4.59 -21.07
N SER A 2 22.43 3.91 -22.12
CA SER A 2 21.25 4.36 -22.86
C SER A 2 19.98 4.13 -22.02
N ILE A 3 18.98 5.01 -22.16
CA ILE A 3 17.66 4.91 -21.50
C ILE A 3 16.97 3.57 -21.82
N GLU A 4 17.29 2.99 -22.98
CA GLU A 4 16.81 1.67 -23.43
C GLU A 4 17.24 0.52 -22.50
N ASN A 5 18.40 0.62 -21.83
CA ASN A 5 18.82 -0.37 -20.84
C ASN A 5 18.09 -0.22 -19.50
N LEU A 6 17.64 0.98 -19.13
CA LEU A 6 16.93 1.23 -17.87
C LEU A 6 15.50 0.68 -17.89
N LEU A 7 14.87 0.65 -19.06
CA LEU A 7 13.50 0.15 -19.21
C LEU A 7 13.42 -1.38 -19.35
N ALA A 8 14.52 -2.04 -19.73
CA ALA A 8 14.59 -3.49 -19.88
C ALA A 8 14.56 -4.24 -18.53
N ASP A 9 15.09 -3.64 -17.45
CA ASP A 9 14.99 -4.19 -16.09
C ASP A 9 13.60 -3.99 -15.48
N ILE A 10 12.89 -2.93 -15.88
CA ILE A 10 11.53 -2.61 -15.42
C ILE A 10 10.49 -3.44 -16.19
N TYR A 11 10.75 -3.71 -17.48
CA TYR A 11 9.87 -4.49 -18.36
C TYR A 11 10.68 -5.56 -19.11
N PRO A 12 11.09 -6.65 -18.43
CA PRO A 12 11.83 -7.71 -19.07
C PRO A 12 10.99 -8.32 -20.20
N ALA A 13 11.57 -8.42 -21.39
CA ALA A 13 10.98 -9.15 -22.50
C ALA A 13 10.79 -10.63 -22.08
N GLY A 14 9.55 -11.12 -22.06
CA GLY A 14 9.27 -12.47 -21.61
C GLY A 14 7.78 -12.80 -21.52
N GLU A 15 7.53 -14.10 -21.36
CA GLU A 15 6.22 -14.66 -21.06
C GLU A 15 6.11 -14.84 -19.53
N LYS A 16 5.17 -14.14 -18.88
CA LYS A 16 4.86 -14.39 -17.46
C LYS A 16 3.56 -15.17 -17.36
N THR A 17 3.53 -16.18 -16.49
CA THR A 17 2.36 -17.02 -16.24
C THR A 17 1.83 -16.80 -14.83
N CYS A 18 0.52 -16.57 -14.71
CA CYS A 18 -0.11 -16.35 -13.42
C CYS A 18 -0.13 -17.66 -12.64
N ARG A 19 0.39 -17.65 -11.41
CA ARG A 19 0.42 -18.84 -10.54
C ARG A 19 -0.97 -19.36 -10.14
N SER A 20 -1.99 -18.49 -10.16
CA SER A 20 -3.36 -18.85 -9.78
C SER A 20 -4.18 -19.41 -10.95
N CYS A 21 -4.26 -18.68 -12.06
CA CYS A 21 -5.14 -19.05 -13.19
C CYS A 21 -4.40 -19.53 -14.44
N GLY A 22 -3.06 -19.51 -14.44
CA GLY A 22 -2.25 -19.94 -15.59
C GLY A 22 -2.29 -18.98 -16.78
N CYS A 23 -2.92 -17.81 -16.67
CA CYS A 23 -2.96 -16.87 -17.79
C CYS A 23 -1.58 -16.30 -18.07
N VAL A 24 -1.33 -16.04 -19.34
CA VAL A 24 -0.04 -15.62 -19.85
C VAL A 24 -0.08 -14.14 -20.23
N ASN A 25 0.88 -13.36 -19.75
CA ASN A 25 1.16 -12.03 -20.27
C ASN A 25 2.42 -12.07 -21.16
N ARG A 26 2.23 -11.71 -22.43
CA ARG A 26 3.33 -11.42 -23.37
C ARG A 26 3.56 -9.92 -23.36
N ALA A 27 4.67 -9.49 -22.77
CA ALA A 27 5.05 -8.08 -22.73
C ALA A 27 4.99 -7.48 -24.16
N GLY A 28 4.20 -6.41 -24.34
CA GLY A 28 4.12 -5.64 -25.60
C GLY A 28 2.85 -5.79 -26.46
N GLN A 29 1.79 -6.50 -26.02
CA GLN A 29 0.55 -6.63 -26.82
C GLN A 29 -0.74 -6.04 -26.23
N SER A 30 -0.68 -5.31 -25.11
CA SER A 30 -1.78 -4.41 -24.78
C SER A 30 -1.29 -3.13 -24.09
N PHE A 31 -1.68 -2.00 -24.64
CA PHE A 31 -1.58 -0.67 -24.02
C PHE A 31 -2.55 -0.52 -22.82
N THR A 32 -2.91 -1.63 -22.18
CA THR A 32 -3.77 -1.69 -21.00
C THR A 32 -2.99 -2.38 -19.90
N TYR A 33 -2.19 -1.61 -19.14
CA TYR A 33 -1.74 -1.73 -17.75
C TYR A 33 -1.94 -3.05 -16.95
N ARG A 34 -1.98 -4.24 -17.56
CA ARG A 34 -2.07 -5.55 -16.88
C ARG A 34 -0.68 -6.01 -16.49
N ILE A 35 0.02 -5.16 -15.77
CA ILE A 35 1.32 -5.49 -15.20
C ILE A 35 1.05 -6.50 -14.09
N PHE A 36 1.73 -7.65 -14.16
CA PHE A 36 1.65 -8.65 -13.11
C PHE A 36 2.34 -8.09 -11.88
N ASP A 37 1.68 -8.22 -10.73
CA ASP A 37 2.23 -7.89 -9.43
C ASP A 37 2.84 -9.19 -8.86
N GLY A 38 4.16 -9.32 -8.94
CA GLY A 38 4.86 -10.58 -8.69
C GLY A 38 4.42 -11.71 -9.64
N ASP A 39 3.91 -12.81 -9.06
CA ASP A 39 3.53 -14.06 -9.73
C ASP A 39 2.05 -14.13 -10.14
N TYR A 40 1.25 -13.09 -9.86
CA TYR A 40 -0.19 -13.09 -10.07
C TYR A 40 -0.61 -12.06 -11.13
N CYS A 41 -1.58 -12.43 -11.98
CA CYS A 41 -2.22 -11.46 -12.85
C CYS A 41 -3.10 -10.49 -12.04
N PRO A 42 -3.44 -9.31 -12.59
CA PRO A 42 -4.22 -8.30 -11.85
C PRO A 42 -5.54 -8.81 -11.26
N ASP A 43 -6.27 -9.63 -12.01
CA ASP A 43 -7.55 -10.19 -11.56
C ASP A 43 -7.35 -11.16 -10.38
N CYS A 44 -6.37 -12.06 -10.47
CA CYS A 44 -6.07 -12.99 -9.39
C CYS A 44 -5.49 -12.29 -8.16
N ASN A 45 -4.64 -11.28 -8.35
CA ASN A 45 -4.09 -10.49 -7.26
C ASN A 45 -5.20 -9.72 -6.52
N LYS A 46 -6.15 -9.14 -7.27
CA LYS A 46 -7.32 -8.48 -6.68
C LYS A 46 -8.14 -9.42 -5.81
N GLU A 47 -8.38 -10.64 -6.27
CA GLU A 47 -9.11 -11.64 -5.48
C GLU A 47 -8.31 -12.14 -4.27
N LEU A 48 -6.98 -12.23 -4.37
CA LEU A 48 -6.10 -12.55 -3.24
C LEU A 48 -6.21 -11.47 -2.16
N LYS A 49 -6.02 -10.20 -2.52
CA LYS A 49 -6.14 -9.06 -1.59
C LYS A 49 -7.51 -8.98 -0.93
N ARG A 50 -8.58 -9.30 -1.65
CA ARG A 50 -9.94 -9.38 -1.07
C ARG A 50 -10.06 -10.46 0.00
N LYS A 51 -9.43 -11.62 -0.20
CA LYS A 51 -9.44 -12.70 0.80
C LYS A 51 -8.62 -12.32 2.02
N GLU A 52 -7.42 -11.78 1.82
CA GLU A 52 -6.56 -11.29 2.90
C GLU A 52 -7.28 -10.23 3.74
N ALA A 53 -7.97 -9.28 3.10
CA ALA A 53 -8.78 -8.27 3.80
C ALA A 53 -9.95 -8.90 4.58
N ALA A 54 -10.61 -9.92 4.03
CA ALA A 54 -11.71 -10.62 4.70
C ALA A 54 -11.21 -11.44 5.90
N GLU A 55 -10.05 -12.07 5.80
CA GLU A 55 -9.39 -12.80 6.89
C GLU A 55 -8.97 -11.83 8.00
N LYS A 56 -8.25 -10.73 7.67
CA LYS A 56 -7.92 -9.64 8.62
C LYS A 56 -9.17 -9.13 9.34
N LYS A 57 -10.26 -8.88 8.60
CA LYS A 57 -11.55 -8.45 9.16
C LYS A 57 -12.10 -9.46 10.16
N ALA A 58 -12.03 -10.75 9.86
CA ALA A 58 -12.52 -11.81 10.73
C ALA A 58 -11.70 -11.92 12.03
N GLU A 59 -10.37 -11.81 11.94
CA GLU A 59 -9.47 -11.81 13.11
C GLU A 59 -9.73 -10.62 14.04
N ILE A 60 -9.95 -9.42 13.49
CA ILE A 60 -10.29 -8.22 14.27
C ILE A 60 -11.62 -8.42 15.00
N ILE A 61 -12.65 -8.93 14.32
CA ILE A 61 -13.97 -9.18 14.93
C ILE A 61 -13.88 -10.26 16.03
N ALA A 62 -13.03 -11.27 15.85
CA ALA A 62 -12.78 -12.29 16.86
C ALA A 62 -11.98 -11.76 18.06
N GLY A 63 -11.28 -10.64 17.90
CA GLY A 63 -10.37 -10.08 18.89
C GLY A 63 -8.98 -10.73 18.89
N ASP A 64 -8.65 -11.49 17.84
CA ASP A 64 -7.37 -12.18 17.69
C ASP A 64 -6.29 -11.28 17.07
N ARG A 65 -6.68 -10.12 16.53
CA ARG A 65 -5.81 -9.13 15.90
C ARG A 65 -6.20 -7.71 16.34
N ASP A 66 -5.22 -6.89 16.70
CA ASP A 66 -5.41 -5.46 16.98
C ASP A 66 -5.30 -4.61 15.69
N THR A 67 -5.53 -3.30 15.82
CA THR A 67 -5.51 -2.34 14.70
C THR A 67 -4.45 -1.27 14.91
N GLU A 68 -3.36 -1.61 15.60
CA GLU A 68 -2.25 -0.68 15.85
C GLU A 68 -1.23 -0.73 14.69
N CYS A 69 -0.59 0.41 14.41
CA CYS A 69 0.47 0.50 13.39
C CYS A 69 0.10 -0.01 11.98
N GLU A 70 -1.18 0.08 11.61
CA GLU A 70 -1.66 -0.19 10.25
C GLU A 70 -1.42 1.02 9.34
N ASP A 71 -1.28 0.77 8.03
CA ASP A 71 -1.03 1.83 7.03
C ASP A 71 -2.23 2.78 6.87
N GLU A 72 -3.44 2.25 7.08
CA GLU A 72 -4.71 2.98 7.02
C GLU A 72 -5.48 2.80 8.34
N ILE A 73 -6.33 3.76 8.68
CA ILE A 73 -7.24 3.68 9.82
C ILE A 73 -8.12 2.45 9.64
N THR A 74 -8.05 1.53 10.59
CA THR A 74 -8.88 0.31 10.62
C THR A 74 -9.78 0.36 11.85
N CYS A 75 -11.10 0.21 11.65
CA CYS A 75 -12.07 0.19 12.73
C CYS A 75 -11.84 -1.03 13.64
N PRO A 76 -11.57 -0.84 14.95
CA PRO A 76 -11.27 -1.94 15.86
C PRO A 76 -12.50 -2.81 16.18
N TYR A 77 -13.70 -2.39 15.78
CA TYR A 77 -14.93 -3.12 16.08
C TYR A 77 -15.42 -4.01 14.95
N CYS A 78 -15.15 -3.63 13.70
CA CYS A 78 -15.65 -4.36 12.54
C CYS A 78 -14.58 -4.62 11.49
N GLY A 79 -13.35 -4.12 11.63
CA GLY A 79 -12.29 -4.29 10.64
C GLY A 79 -12.51 -3.55 9.32
N HIS A 80 -13.41 -2.55 9.28
CA HIS A 80 -13.52 -1.65 8.14
C HIS A 80 -12.28 -0.75 8.05
N GLU A 81 -11.60 -0.80 6.91
CA GLU A 81 -10.44 0.03 6.58
C GLU A 81 -10.90 1.26 5.79
N PHE A 82 -10.45 2.44 6.21
CA PHE A 82 -10.74 3.71 5.56
C PHE A 82 -9.69 3.91 4.46
N SER A 83 -10.10 3.98 3.19
CA SER A 83 -9.16 4.15 2.06
C SER A 83 -8.61 5.58 1.91
N ASP A 84 -9.13 6.49 2.71
CA ASP A 84 -8.92 7.94 2.69
C ASP A 84 -8.45 8.45 4.06
N SER A 85 -7.70 7.64 4.81
CA SER A 85 -7.24 8.00 6.16
C SER A 85 -6.46 9.30 6.22
N PHE A 86 -5.79 9.67 5.13
CA PHE A 86 -5.06 10.92 5.00
C PHE A 86 -5.96 12.16 5.19
N GLU A 87 -7.27 12.07 4.93
CA GLU A 87 -8.21 13.18 5.14
C GLU A 87 -8.43 13.50 6.62
N HIS A 88 -8.13 12.55 7.51
CA HIS A 88 -8.18 12.75 8.95
C HIS A 88 -6.91 13.40 9.52
N LEU A 89 -5.83 13.48 8.74
CA LEU A 89 -4.58 14.09 9.19
C LEU A 89 -4.65 15.63 9.13
N ASN A 90 -4.25 16.27 10.23
CA ASN A 90 -4.06 17.72 10.31
C ASN A 90 -2.57 18.05 10.51
N GLY A 91 -1.77 17.91 9.46
CA GLY A 91 -0.32 18.04 9.56
C GLY A 91 0.31 16.83 10.28
N TRP A 92 1.09 17.07 11.33
CA TRP A 92 1.81 16.06 12.12
C TRP A 92 1.20 15.88 13.52
N GLU A 93 -0.12 16.05 13.65
CA GLU A 93 -0.84 15.88 14.91
C GLU A 93 -1.02 14.38 15.23
N GLU A 94 -0.51 13.93 16.38
CA GLU A 94 -0.59 12.52 16.79
C GLU A 94 -2.02 12.11 17.21
N ASP A 95 -2.79 13.02 17.81
CA ASP A 95 -4.17 12.75 18.21
C ASP A 95 -5.13 13.22 17.12
N LEU A 96 -5.79 12.28 16.45
CA LEU A 96 -6.82 12.59 15.43
C LEU A 96 -8.22 12.68 16.07
N GLY A 97 -8.33 12.48 17.38
CA GLY A 97 -9.57 12.52 18.12
C GLY A 97 -10.43 11.29 17.91
N ASN A 98 -11.75 11.49 18.00
CA ASN A 98 -12.75 10.42 17.89
C ASN A 98 -13.33 10.39 16.47
N ILE A 99 -13.28 9.23 15.82
CA ILE A 99 -13.80 8.99 14.47
C ILE A 99 -14.97 7.99 14.58
N GLU A 100 -16.03 8.23 13.81
CA GLU A 100 -17.16 7.29 13.68
C GLU A 100 -16.96 6.38 12.47
N CYS A 101 -17.06 5.07 12.67
CA CYS A 101 -17.02 4.10 11.59
C CYS A 101 -18.29 4.15 10.74
N SER A 102 -18.16 4.37 9.43
CA SER A 102 -19.27 4.39 8.48
C SER A 102 -19.94 3.02 8.28
N ASP A 103 -19.23 1.91 8.53
CA ASP A 103 -19.74 0.54 8.36
C ASP A 103 -20.54 0.06 9.58
N CYS A 104 -20.13 0.42 10.80
CA CYS A 104 -20.74 -0.09 12.03
C CYS A 104 -21.26 0.97 13.01
N ASN A 105 -21.14 2.26 12.69
CA ASN A 105 -21.59 3.42 13.49
C ASN A 105 -21.02 3.45 14.92
N LYS A 106 -19.84 2.87 15.13
CA LYS A 106 -19.16 2.93 16.43
C LYS A 106 -18.07 3.98 16.37
N THR A 107 -17.98 4.76 17.44
CA THR A 107 -16.94 5.77 17.61
C THR A 107 -15.72 5.14 18.28
N PHE A 108 -14.53 5.41 17.76
CA PHE A 108 -13.25 5.00 18.34
C PHE A 108 -12.27 6.18 18.33
N ARG A 109 -11.30 6.15 19.25
CA ARG A 109 -10.20 7.13 19.26
C ARG A 109 -9.15 6.72 18.25
N CYS A 110 -8.65 7.67 17.48
CA CYS A 110 -7.65 7.43 16.45
C CYS A 110 -6.40 8.29 16.70
N THR A 111 -5.22 7.68 16.50
CA THR A 111 -3.93 8.36 16.66
C THR A 111 -3.02 8.02 15.49
N ALA A 112 -2.26 8.99 15.01
CA ALA A 112 -1.22 8.80 14.01
C ALA A 112 0.16 8.67 14.67
N ASN A 113 1.02 7.83 14.09
CA ASN A 113 2.41 7.68 14.51
C ASN A 113 3.33 8.18 13.38
N PHE A 114 4.21 9.13 13.69
CA PHE A 114 5.14 9.70 12.71
C PHE A 114 6.59 9.46 13.12
N SER A 115 7.44 9.12 12.14
CA SER A 115 8.88 9.03 12.34
C SER A 115 9.58 9.97 11.35
N VAL A 116 10.35 10.93 11.88
CA VAL A 116 11.10 11.90 11.08
C VAL A 116 12.60 11.76 11.38
N SER A 117 13.41 11.68 10.32
CA SER A 117 14.87 11.65 10.42
C SER A 117 15.49 12.64 9.43
N TYR A 118 16.67 13.16 9.77
CA TYR A 118 17.34 14.22 9.02
C TYR A 118 18.78 13.82 8.71
N SER A 119 19.30 14.27 7.57
CA SER A 119 20.70 14.11 7.15
C SER A 119 21.18 15.38 6.48
N THR A 120 22.46 15.73 6.64
CA THR A 120 23.09 16.88 6.00
C THR A 120 24.49 16.53 5.53
N GLU A 121 24.97 17.26 4.52
CA GLU A 121 26.32 17.12 3.98
C GLU A 121 27.01 18.49 3.84
N LYS A 122 28.34 18.48 3.74
CA LYS A 122 29.15 19.70 3.55
C LYS A 122 29.14 20.09 2.08
N ILE A 123 28.97 21.38 1.80
CA ILE A 123 29.23 21.93 0.47
C ILE A 123 30.73 22.23 0.39
N GLU A 124 31.43 21.60 -0.55
CA GLU A 124 32.81 21.99 -0.89
C GLU A 124 32.74 23.28 -1.69
N GLU A 125 33.15 24.40 -1.09
CA GLU A 125 33.38 25.63 -1.83
C GLU A 125 34.70 25.47 -2.59
N GLU A 126 34.64 25.34 -3.92
CA GLU A 126 35.83 25.48 -4.77
C GLU A 126 36.37 26.89 -4.57
N GLY A 127 37.45 27.01 -3.78
CA GLY A 127 38.10 28.29 -3.53
C GLY A 127 38.56 28.91 -4.84
N GLU A 128 38.01 30.08 -5.17
CA GLU A 128 38.57 30.98 -6.17
C GLU A 128 39.97 31.41 -5.71
N GLY A 129 40.99 30.80 -6.31
CA GLY A 129 42.40 31.19 -6.16
C GLY A 129 42.79 32.35 -7.07
#